data_AF-A0A953AWV1-F1
#
_entry.id   AF-A0A953AWV1-F1
#
_cell.length_a   1.000
_cell.length_b   1.000
_cell.length_c   1.000
_cell.angle_alpha   90.00
_cell.angle_beta   90.00
_cell.angle_gamma   90.00
#
_symmetry.space_group_name_H-M   'P 1'
#
loop_
_entity.id
_entity.type
_entity.pdbx_description
1 polymer ?
#
loop_
_entity_poly.entity_id
_entity_poly.type
_entity_poly.pdbx_seq_one_letter_code
_entity_poly.pdbx_strand_id
1 'polypeptide(L)'
;MSQWIRSGAYAALAAVWLAGCATARQDVTGSGDDRLDEAQATDADNKTALGHASSGECGTGPGNLVLIDARNGNPISCASFTLSRDVEDCQPSPGNECPTEVVLQGRTNARGEVMLPDPALANVRLWAVAEGFQASNRDPAPIPEGKVGELEMLPEDGFLLKFVDVEGNYLPNLTVSFKQGGEVIAQLRTNELANVYFTERTPFAGEPVTIEAEGFAAVTINGPQDLGSDGNTVTLHR
;
A
#
# COMPACT_ATOMS: atom_id res chain seq x y z
N MET A 1 23.03 17.40 -75.36
CA MET A 1 24.24 16.65 -74.93
C MET A 1 24.42 16.84 -73.44
N SER A 2 24.55 15.73 -72.70
CA SER A 2 25.06 15.56 -71.32
C SER A 2 24.29 16.22 -70.16
N GLN A 3 23.58 15.46 -69.31
CA GLN A 3 24.05 14.75 -68.08
C GLN A 3 24.60 15.74 -67.01
N TRP A 4 24.20 15.76 -65.74
CA TRP A 4 24.28 14.68 -64.74
C TRP A 4 23.41 14.93 -63.49
N ILE A 5 22.97 13.82 -62.88
CA ILE A 5 22.32 13.66 -61.57
C ILE A 5 23.37 13.74 -60.44
N ARG A 6 23.06 14.42 -59.32
CA ARG A 6 23.55 14.15 -57.94
C ARG A 6 22.45 14.61 -56.96
N SER A 7 21.71 13.73 -56.28
CA SER A 7 22.08 12.93 -55.09
C SER A 7 22.39 13.77 -53.84
N GLY A 8 21.45 13.76 -52.90
CA GLY A 8 21.71 13.42 -51.50
C GLY A 8 22.07 14.54 -50.51
N ALA A 9 21.16 14.80 -49.58
CA ALA A 9 21.51 15.02 -48.17
C ALA A 9 20.27 14.72 -47.30
N TYR A 10 20.28 13.54 -46.68
CA TYR A 10 19.38 13.19 -45.58
C TYR A 10 19.81 13.99 -44.35
N ALA A 11 18.94 14.84 -43.83
CA ALA A 11 19.11 15.42 -42.49
C ALA A 11 18.56 14.41 -41.49
N ALA A 12 19.47 13.66 -40.86
CA ALA A 12 19.17 12.81 -39.71
C ALA A 12 18.89 13.71 -38.49
N LEU A 13 17.63 13.77 -38.06
CA LEU A 13 17.27 14.26 -36.74
C LEU A 13 17.62 13.18 -35.72
N ALA A 14 18.72 13.38 -35.00
CA ALA A 14 19.03 12.63 -33.80
C ALA A 14 18.07 13.08 -32.68
N ALA A 15 17.01 12.30 -32.46
CA ALA A 15 16.22 12.40 -31.25
C ALA A 15 17.07 11.89 -30.08
N VAL A 16 17.59 12.80 -29.29
CA VAL A 16 18.22 12.49 -28.00
C VAL A 16 17.09 12.06 -27.06
N TRP A 17 16.90 10.75 -26.96
CA TRP A 17 16.14 10.14 -25.87
C TRP A 17 16.95 10.33 -24.59
N LEU A 18 16.67 11.40 -23.86
CA LEU A 18 16.95 11.43 -22.43
C LEU A 18 16.01 10.42 -21.79
N ALA A 19 16.52 9.20 -21.62
CA ALA A 19 15.96 8.21 -20.73
C ALA A 19 15.98 8.82 -19.31
N GLY A 20 14.90 9.51 -18.95
CA GLY A 20 14.58 9.71 -17.54
C GLY A 20 14.34 8.32 -16.97
N CYS A 21 15.20 7.90 -16.04
CA CYS A 21 14.90 6.79 -15.16
C CYS A 21 13.64 7.15 -14.38
N ALA A 22 12.48 6.77 -14.91
CA ALA A 22 11.23 6.79 -14.17
C ALA A 22 11.29 5.60 -13.19
N THR A 23 11.72 5.85 -11.97
CA THR A 23 11.41 4.96 -10.85
C THR A 23 9.92 5.12 -10.57
N ALA A 24 9.10 4.27 -11.19
CA ALA A 24 7.78 3.99 -10.68
C ALA A 24 7.94 3.50 -9.25
N ARG A 25 7.44 4.26 -8.26
CA ARG A 25 7.17 3.67 -6.94
C ARG A 25 5.91 2.85 -7.14
N GLN A 26 6.12 1.61 -7.57
CA GLN A 26 5.13 0.55 -7.44
C GLN A 26 4.66 0.54 -5.98
N ASP A 27 3.41 0.12 -5.80
CA ASP A 27 2.78 -0.14 -4.52
C ASP A 27 3.70 -1.04 -3.67
N VAL A 28 4.57 -0.41 -2.89
CA VAL A 28 5.58 -1.05 -2.09
C VAL A 28 5.51 -0.34 -0.77
N THR A 29 4.88 -1.01 0.19
CA THR A 29 5.10 -0.81 1.61
C THR A 29 6.59 -0.99 1.93
N GLY A 30 7.30 0.10 1.66
CA GLY A 30 8.70 0.40 1.90
C GLY A 30 8.78 1.91 1.99
N SER A 31 7.89 2.49 2.81
CA SER A 31 8.05 3.86 3.22
C SER A 31 9.38 3.89 3.98
N GLY A 32 10.35 4.66 3.49
CA GLY A 32 11.54 4.99 4.26
C GLY A 32 11.13 5.91 5.41
N ASP A 33 10.32 5.38 6.32
CA ASP A 33 9.78 6.07 7.48
C ASP A 33 10.86 6.05 8.58
N ASP A 34 11.34 7.25 8.91
CA ASP A 34 12.33 7.49 9.97
C ASP A 34 11.83 6.98 11.35
N ARG A 35 10.52 6.71 11.51
CA ARG A 35 9.94 6.15 12.74
C ARG A 35 10.43 4.76 13.08
N LEU A 36 10.77 3.93 12.08
CA LEU A 36 11.29 2.57 12.32
C LEU A 36 12.79 2.57 12.63
N ASP A 37 13.52 3.60 12.19
CA ASP A 37 14.96 3.71 12.41
C ASP A 37 15.29 4.10 13.87
N GLU A 38 14.40 4.81 14.57
CA GLU A 38 14.52 5.05 16.01
C GLU A 38 14.25 3.80 16.87
N ALA A 39 13.41 2.87 16.41
CA ALA A 39 13.08 1.64 17.14
C ALA A 39 14.10 0.50 16.97
N GLN A 40 14.98 0.59 15.96
CA GLN A 40 16.03 -0.40 15.69
C GLN A 40 17.36 -0.12 16.43
N ALA A 41 17.54 1.06 17.01
CA ALA A 41 18.80 1.43 17.67
C ALA A 41 19.08 0.67 18.98
N THR A 42 18.12 -0.11 19.49
CA THR A 42 18.28 -0.95 20.68
C THR A 42 17.74 -2.35 20.42
N ASP A 43 18.68 -3.28 20.24
CA ASP A 43 18.57 -4.74 20.44
C ASP A 43 18.97 -5.58 19.23
N ALA A 44 20.29 -5.60 18.97
CA ALA A 44 20.93 -6.76 18.39
C ALA A 44 21.13 -7.80 19.50
N ASP A 45 20.18 -8.73 19.67
CA ASP A 45 20.48 -10.09 20.17
C ASP A 45 19.32 -11.08 19.95
N ASN A 46 19.48 -11.88 18.90
CA ASN A 46 19.19 -13.31 18.77
C ASN A 46 18.24 -13.99 19.80
N LYS A 47 17.07 -14.46 19.36
CA LYS A 47 16.58 -15.85 19.57
C LYS A 47 15.27 -16.17 18.84
N THR A 48 15.31 -17.32 18.15
CA THR A 48 14.20 -18.09 17.60
C THR A 48 13.13 -18.41 18.65
N ALA A 49 11.87 -18.11 18.36
CA ALA A 49 10.72 -18.66 19.09
C ALA A 49 9.50 -18.78 18.17
N LEU A 50 9.39 -19.92 17.48
CA LEU A 50 8.11 -20.43 16.98
C LEU A 50 7.32 -20.92 18.19
N GLY A 51 6.39 -20.10 18.67
CA GLY A 51 5.52 -20.44 19.80
C GLY A 51 4.07 -20.06 19.48
N HIS A 52 3.20 -21.07 19.47
CA HIS A 52 1.75 -20.85 19.53
C HIS A 52 1.40 -20.24 20.90
N ALA A 53 1.32 -18.92 20.99
CA ALA A 53 0.90 -18.23 22.20
C ALA A 53 -0.64 -18.20 22.27
N SER A 54 -1.21 -19.11 23.07
CA SER A 54 -2.65 -19.18 23.41
C SER A 54 -2.97 -18.50 24.75
N SER A 55 -2.11 -17.60 25.23
CA SER A 55 -2.39 -16.72 26.37
C SER A 55 -2.23 -15.27 25.92
N GLY A 56 -2.93 -14.32 26.56
CA GLY A 56 -3.01 -12.90 26.15
C GLY A 56 -1.70 -12.11 26.18
N GLU A 57 -0.55 -12.77 26.08
CA GLU A 57 0.78 -12.18 26.00
C GLU A 57 1.14 -11.93 24.52
N CYS A 58 1.88 -10.84 24.26
CA CYS A 58 2.32 -10.48 22.91
C CYS A 58 3.29 -11.54 22.34
N GLY A 59 3.47 -11.54 21.01
CA GLY A 59 4.57 -12.27 20.39
C GLY A 59 5.94 -11.80 20.93
N THR A 60 6.93 -12.67 20.89
CA THR A 60 8.28 -12.40 21.44
C THR A 60 9.33 -12.27 20.35
N GLY A 61 10.33 -11.40 20.58
CA GLY A 61 11.50 -11.24 19.70
C GLY A 61 11.26 -10.26 18.54
N PRO A 62 12.33 -9.87 17.83
CA PRO A 62 12.22 -8.99 16.67
C PRO A 62 11.53 -9.72 15.50
N GLY A 63 10.78 -8.97 14.69
CA GLY A 63 10.22 -9.44 13.43
C GLY A 63 10.84 -8.78 12.20
N ASN A 64 10.51 -9.28 11.01
CA ASN A 64 10.94 -8.74 9.72
C ASN A 64 9.76 -8.30 8.84
N LEU A 65 8.53 -8.42 9.34
CA LEU A 65 7.32 -7.85 8.78
C LEU A 65 6.55 -7.14 9.90
N VAL A 66 6.06 -5.92 9.70
CA VAL A 66 5.21 -5.18 10.63
C VAL A 66 3.80 -5.06 10.07
N LEU A 67 2.80 -5.37 10.91
CA LEU A 67 1.40 -5.11 10.57
C LEU A 67 1.06 -3.68 11.02
N ILE A 68 0.63 -2.84 10.10
CA ILE A 68 0.34 -1.42 10.38
C ILE A 68 -1.15 -1.12 10.17
N ASP A 69 -1.75 -0.35 11.07
CA ASP A 69 -3.14 0.08 10.98
C ASP A 69 -3.27 1.19 9.93
N ALA A 70 -3.98 0.91 8.85
CA ALA A 70 -4.17 1.83 7.73
C ALA A 70 -4.73 3.21 8.13
N ARG A 71 -5.47 3.28 9.25
CA ARG A 71 -6.12 4.51 9.75
C ARG A 71 -5.11 5.54 10.22
N ASN A 72 -4.02 5.09 10.84
CA ASN A 72 -3.10 5.97 11.57
C ASN A 72 -1.61 5.67 11.33
N GLY A 73 -1.29 4.60 10.59
CA GLY A 73 0.09 4.17 10.34
C GLY A 73 0.81 3.67 11.59
N ASN A 74 0.09 3.29 12.65
CA ASN A 74 0.70 2.74 13.86
C ASN A 74 0.79 1.20 13.76
N PRO A 75 1.83 0.59 14.35
CA PRO A 75 1.92 -0.86 14.41
C PRO A 75 0.80 -1.49 15.24
N ILE A 76 0.25 -2.59 14.73
CA ILE A 76 -0.83 -3.35 15.37
C ILE A 76 -0.19 -4.30 16.38
N SER A 77 -0.05 -3.82 17.60
CA SER A 77 0.72 -4.49 18.66
C SER A 77 -0.11 -5.55 19.39
N CYS A 78 0.53 -6.67 19.76
CA CYS A 78 -0.05 -7.74 20.57
C CYS A 78 -1.36 -8.34 20.03
N ALA A 79 -1.66 -8.22 18.74
CA ALA A 79 -2.89 -8.69 18.12
C ALA A 79 -2.73 -10.11 17.58
N SER A 80 -3.81 -10.90 17.66
CA SER A 80 -3.85 -12.21 17.01
C SER A 80 -3.85 -12.03 15.49
N PHE A 81 -3.07 -12.84 14.78
CA PHE A 81 -3.00 -12.79 13.32
C PHE A 81 -2.91 -14.18 12.67
N THR A 82 -3.33 -14.25 11.42
CA THR A 82 -3.03 -15.32 10.47
C THR A 82 -2.35 -14.71 9.26
N LEU A 83 -1.21 -15.26 8.88
CA LEU A 83 -0.48 -14.92 7.66
C LEU A 83 -0.56 -16.12 6.70
N SER A 84 -0.91 -15.83 5.47
CA SER A 84 -1.00 -16.77 4.36
C SER A 84 -0.22 -16.24 3.15
N ARG A 85 0.09 -17.11 2.20
CA ARG A 85 0.66 -16.74 0.90
C ARG A 85 -0.20 -17.28 -0.24
N ASP A 86 -0.13 -16.65 -1.40
CA ASP A 86 -0.65 -17.27 -2.62
C ASP A 86 0.09 -18.59 -2.89
N VAL A 87 -0.64 -19.62 -3.29
CA VAL A 87 -0.03 -20.87 -3.75
C VAL A 87 0.77 -20.60 -5.03
N GLU A 88 1.95 -21.23 -5.13
CA GLU A 88 2.86 -21.10 -6.28
C GLU A 88 2.14 -21.34 -7.62
N ASP A 89 2.56 -20.62 -8.66
CA ASP A 89 2.02 -20.65 -10.03
C ASP A 89 0.61 -20.08 -10.23
N CYS A 90 -0.02 -19.53 -9.20
CA CYS A 90 -1.28 -18.82 -9.39
C CYS A 90 -1.04 -17.38 -9.87
N GLN A 91 -1.61 -17.03 -11.02
CA GLN A 91 -1.69 -15.65 -11.49
C GLN A 91 -3.08 -15.10 -11.18
N PRO A 92 -3.21 -14.10 -10.28
CA PRO A 92 -4.50 -13.50 -10.01
C PRO A 92 -5.05 -12.87 -11.29
N SER A 93 -6.33 -13.12 -11.57
CA SER A 93 -7.04 -12.53 -12.71
C SER A 93 -8.33 -11.88 -12.22
N PRO A 94 -8.88 -10.89 -12.94
CA PRO A 94 -10.13 -10.25 -12.53
C PRO A 94 -11.25 -11.30 -12.34
N GLY A 95 -11.72 -11.45 -11.09
CA GLY A 95 -12.76 -12.41 -10.71
C GLY A 95 -12.27 -13.82 -10.32
N ASN A 96 -10.96 -14.06 -10.26
CA ASN A 96 -10.38 -15.32 -9.80
C ASN A 96 -9.20 -15.03 -8.85
N GLU A 97 -9.47 -15.15 -7.56
CA GLU A 97 -8.45 -15.03 -6.50
C GLU A 97 -7.65 -16.33 -6.41
N CYS A 98 -6.37 -16.18 -6.07
CA CYS A 98 -5.50 -17.32 -5.86
C CYS A 98 -5.88 -18.06 -4.58
N PRO A 99 -5.88 -19.41 -4.59
CA PRO A 99 -5.93 -20.14 -3.33
C PRO A 99 -4.73 -19.74 -2.49
N THR A 100 -4.97 -19.55 -1.19
CA THR A 100 -3.92 -19.19 -0.23
C THR A 100 -3.62 -20.35 0.70
N GLU A 101 -2.39 -20.42 1.18
CA GLU A 101 -1.97 -21.36 2.22
C GLU A 101 -1.44 -20.62 3.44
N VAL A 102 -1.83 -21.08 4.63
CA VAL A 102 -1.40 -20.50 5.90
C VAL A 102 0.07 -20.81 6.13
N VAL A 103 0.88 -19.77 6.33
CA VAL A 103 2.34 -19.89 6.58
C VAL A 103 2.68 -19.68 8.06
N LEU A 104 1.91 -18.86 8.76
CA LEU A 104 2.17 -18.52 10.16
C LEU A 104 0.88 -18.07 10.85
N GLN A 105 0.68 -18.49 12.10
CA GLN A 105 -0.36 -17.98 12.98
C GLN A 105 0.26 -17.66 14.33
N GLY A 106 -0.22 -16.59 14.98
CA GLY A 106 0.32 -16.19 16.27
C GLY A 106 -0.20 -14.84 16.72
N ARG A 107 0.62 -14.15 17.52
CA ARG A 107 0.36 -12.77 17.96
C ARG A 107 1.53 -11.88 17.56
N THR A 108 1.25 -10.65 17.15
CA THR A 108 2.29 -9.66 16.88
C THR A 108 3.03 -9.31 18.17
N ASN A 109 4.28 -8.89 18.09
CA ASN A 109 5.02 -8.43 19.26
C ASN A 109 4.54 -7.03 19.72
N ALA A 110 5.19 -6.47 20.74
CA ALA A 110 4.86 -5.13 21.26
C ALA A 110 5.13 -3.98 20.27
N ARG A 111 5.84 -4.26 19.17
CA ARG A 111 6.11 -3.34 18.06
C ARG A 111 5.24 -3.65 16.83
N GLY A 112 4.26 -4.55 16.93
CA GLY A 112 3.42 -4.98 15.81
C GLY A 112 4.13 -5.86 14.77
N GLU A 113 5.33 -6.34 15.07
CA GLU A 113 6.14 -7.14 14.15
C GLU A 113 5.82 -8.64 14.26
N VAL A 114 6.05 -9.33 13.15
CA VAL A 114 6.00 -10.78 13.00
C VAL A 114 7.29 -11.26 12.34
N MET A 115 7.77 -12.42 12.76
CA MET A 115 8.95 -13.05 12.16
C MET A 115 8.49 -14.03 11.07
N LEU A 116 8.76 -13.70 9.82
CA LEU A 116 8.54 -14.61 8.70
C LEU A 116 9.45 -15.85 8.86
N PRO A 117 8.90 -17.07 8.78
CA PRO A 117 9.67 -18.29 8.99
C PRO A 117 10.69 -18.57 7.86
N ASP A 118 10.48 -17.97 6.68
CA ASP A 118 11.33 -18.10 5.51
C ASP A 118 11.50 -16.73 4.82
N PRO A 119 12.73 -16.24 4.62
CA PRO A 119 13.00 -15.01 3.87
C PRO A 119 12.43 -15.00 2.45
N ALA A 120 12.24 -16.15 1.81
CA ALA A 120 11.63 -16.25 0.48
C ALA A 120 10.19 -15.72 0.45
N LEU A 121 9.50 -15.70 1.60
CA LEU A 121 8.16 -15.16 1.74
C LEU A 121 8.07 -13.65 1.46
N ALA A 122 9.19 -12.92 1.51
CA ALA A 122 9.20 -11.51 1.11
C ALA A 122 8.91 -11.32 -0.40
N ASN A 123 9.15 -12.34 -1.22
CA ASN A 123 9.05 -12.29 -2.68
C ASN A 123 7.76 -12.92 -3.23
N VAL A 124 6.79 -13.21 -2.38
CA VAL A 124 5.46 -13.70 -2.77
C VAL A 124 4.38 -12.75 -2.25
N ARG A 125 3.17 -12.84 -2.80
CA ARG A 125 2.05 -12.09 -2.26
C ARG A 125 1.67 -12.69 -0.91
N LEU A 126 1.69 -11.86 0.12
CA LEU A 126 1.31 -12.24 1.48
C LEU A 126 -0.07 -11.69 1.78
N TRP A 127 -0.88 -12.49 2.46
CA TRP A 127 -2.19 -12.12 2.97
C TRP A 127 -2.15 -12.19 4.49
N ALA A 128 -2.66 -11.17 5.15
CA ALA A 128 -2.82 -11.16 6.60
C ALA A 128 -4.26 -10.87 7.00
N VAL A 129 -4.70 -11.54 8.06
CA VAL A 129 -5.90 -11.19 8.82
C VAL A 129 -5.46 -10.99 10.26
N ALA A 130 -5.86 -9.88 10.87
CA ALA A 130 -5.61 -9.59 12.27
C ALA A 130 -6.92 -9.26 13.00
N GLU A 131 -6.96 -9.44 14.31
CA GLU A 131 -8.12 -9.12 15.14
C GLU A 131 -8.55 -7.65 14.98
N GLY A 132 -9.80 -7.42 14.54
CA GLY A 132 -10.34 -6.08 14.25
C GLY A 132 -10.02 -5.53 12.86
N PHE A 133 -9.43 -6.35 11.99
CA PHE A 133 -9.03 -5.97 10.64
C PHE A 133 -9.51 -6.99 9.60
N GLN A 134 -9.84 -6.49 8.41
CA GLN A 134 -10.18 -7.35 7.28
C GLN A 134 -8.93 -7.96 6.64
N ALA A 135 -9.14 -8.97 5.80
CA ALA A 135 -8.07 -9.56 5.00
C ALA A 135 -7.40 -8.48 4.14
N SER A 136 -6.09 -8.33 4.33
CA SER A 136 -5.27 -7.35 3.62
C SER A 136 -4.07 -8.08 3.01
N ASN A 137 -3.49 -7.52 1.94
CA ASN A 137 -2.39 -8.15 1.25
C ASN A 137 -1.21 -7.20 1.06
N ARG A 138 -0.02 -7.79 0.93
CA ARG A 138 1.21 -7.15 0.51
C ARG A 138 1.66 -7.84 -0.76
N ASP A 139 1.84 -7.04 -1.81
CA ASP A 139 2.38 -7.53 -3.07
C ASP A 139 3.85 -7.98 -2.94
N PRO A 140 4.31 -8.87 -3.85
CA PRO A 140 5.71 -9.29 -3.89
C PRO A 140 6.65 -8.08 -3.98
N ALA A 141 7.45 -7.86 -2.94
CA ALA A 141 8.39 -6.75 -2.91
C ALA A 141 9.60 -7.09 -2.02
N PRO A 142 10.84 -6.82 -2.48
CA PRO A 142 12.02 -7.06 -1.68
C PRO A 142 11.98 -6.20 -0.41
N ILE A 143 12.36 -6.78 0.72
CA ILE A 143 12.57 -6.05 1.97
C ILE A 143 14.04 -5.63 1.99
N PRO A 144 14.37 -4.33 1.97
CA PRO A 144 15.75 -3.89 2.03
C PRO A 144 16.47 -4.42 3.28
N GLU A 145 17.78 -4.66 3.17
CA GLU A 145 18.57 -5.10 4.31
C GLU A 145 18.49 -4.08 5.45
N GLY A 146 18.28 -4.58 6.68
CA GLY A 146 18.09 -3.75 7.87
C GLY A 146 16.72 -3.05 7.94
N LYS A 147 15.80 -3.27 7.00
CA LYS A 147 14.43 -2.76 7.09
C LYS A 147 13.45 -3.87 7.46
N VAL A 148 12.29 -3.46 7.93
CA VAL A 148 11.14 -4.34 8.20
C VAL A 148 10.16 -4.13 7.05
N GLY A 149 9.64 -5.21 6.46
CA GLY A 149 8.57 -5.08 5.47
C GLY A 149 7.30 -4.61 6.17
N GLU A 150 6.43 -3.87 5.49
CA GLU A 150 5.16 -3.42 6.09
C GLU A 150 3.98 -4.08 5.38
N LEU A 151 2.95 -4.47 6.12
CA LEU A 151 1.67 -4.91 5.57
C LEU A 151 0.58 -4.06 6.19
N GLU A 152 -0.03 -3.24 5.36
CA GLU A 152 -1.10 -2.35 5.74
C GLU A 152 -2.39 -3.13 5.94
N MET A 153 -2.93 -3.06 7.16
CA MET A 153 -4.15 -3.72 7.55
C MET A 153 -5.31 -2.74 7.51
N LEU A 154 -6.30 -3.09 6.69
CA LEU A 154 -7.55 -2.34 6.60
C LEU A 154 -8.45 -2.70 7.79
N PRO A 155 -9.03 -1.72 8.50
CA PRO A 155 -9.97 -1.99 9.60
C PRO A 155 -11.19 -2.76 9.09
N GLU A 156 -11.79 -3.60 9.93
CA GLU A 156 -13.02 -4.35 9.57
C GLU A 156 -14.26 -3.44 9.51
N ASP A 157 -14.18 -2.26 10.12
CA ASP A 157 -15.22 -1.27 10.21
C ASP A 157 -14.88 0.02 9.44
N GLY A 158 -15.92 0.79 9.14
CA GLY A 158 -15.79 2.06 8.45
C GLY A 158 -15.44 1.94 6.97
N PHE A 159 -14.83 2.98 6.43
CA PHE A 159 -14.46 3.08 5.03
C PHE A 159 -13.17 3.85 4.87
N LEU A 160 -12.21 3.30 4.12
CA LEU A 160 -10.90 3.90 3.91
C LEU A 160 -10.74 4.30 2.44
N LEU A 161 -10.19 5.49 2.21
CA LEU A 161 -9.78 5.94 0.89
C LEU A 161 -8.27 6.15 0.86
N LYS A 162 -7.60 5.57 -0.13
CA LYS A 162 -6.17 5.80 -0.42
C LYS A 162 -6.02 6.80 -1.56
N PHE A 163 -5.13 7.77 -1.41
CA PHE A 163 -4.94 8.84 -2.40
C PHE A 163 -3.60 8.71 -3.13
N VAL A 164 -3.66 8.65 -4.45
CA VAL A 164 -2.49 8.55 -5.32
C VAL A 164 -2.55 9.55 -6.47
N ASP A 165 -1.39 9.87 -7.07
CA ASP A 165 -1.34 10.54 -8.37
C ASP A 165 -1.51 9.56 -9.54
N VAL A 166 -1.47 10.08 -10.77
CA VAL A 166 -1.68 9.28 -11.98
C VAL A 166 -0.56 8.28 -12.25
N GLU A 167 0.61 8.50 -11.67
CA GLU A 167 1.75 7.59 -11.69
C GLU A 167 1.68 6.54 -10.58
N GLY A 168 0.69 6.62 -9.68
CA GLY A 168 0.50 5.72 -8.54
C GLY A 168 1.28 6.11 -7.29
N ASN A 169 1.91 7.29 -7.26
CA ASN A 169 2.62 7.75 -6.07
C ASN A 169 1.62 8.18 -5.00
N TYR A 170 1.90 7.79 -3.76
CA TYR A 170 1.09 8.15 -2.60
C TYR A 170 1.11 9.66 -2.34
N LEU A 171 -0.03 10.20 -1.94
CA LEU A 171 -0.22 11.62 -1.62
C LEU A 171 -0.48 11.82 -0.11
N PRO A 172 0.55 11.70 0.75
CA PRO A 172 0.41 11.91 2.18
C PRO A 172 0.23 13.38 2.52
N ASN A 173 -0.31 13.66 3.71
CA ASN A 173 -0.43 15.00 4.27
C ASN A 173 -1.25 15.99 3.42
N LEU A 174 -2.04 15.50 2.45
CA LEU A 174 -2.89 16.25 1.55
C LEU A 174 -4.22 16.61 2.22
N THR A 175 -4.61 17.89 2.16
CA THR A 175 -5.95 18.29 2.61
C THR A 175 -6.95 18.03 1.49
N VAL A 176 -7.94 17.19 1.77
CA VAL A 176 -8.99 16.78 0.84
C VAL A 176 -10.35 17.23 1.37
N SER A 177 -11.16 17.82 0.49
CA SER A 177 -12.52 18.25 0.78
C SER A 177 -13.50 17.39 -0.02
N PHE A 178 -14.47 16.82 0.67
CA PHE A 178 -15.54 16.01 0.08
C PHE A 178 -16.79 16.87 0.00
N LYS A 179 -17.39 16.98 -1.17
CA LYS A 179 -18.59 17.79 -1.43
C LYS A 179 -19.73 16.97 -2.02
N GLN A 180 -20.94 17.23 -1.58
CA GLN A 180 -22.19 16.72 -2.18
C GLN A 180 -23.13 17.91 -2.43
N GLY A 181 -23.73 17.99 -3.62
CA GLY A 181 -24.59 19.12 -3.99
C GLY A 181 -23.90 20.51 -3.92
N GLY A 182 -22.56 20.55 -3.93
CA GLY A 182 -21.77 21.77 -3.75
C GLY A 182 -21.44 22.14 -2.29
N GLU A 183 -21.98 21.43 -1.31
CA GLU A 183 -21.70 21.62 0.11
C GLU A 183 -20.57 20.71 0.59
N VAL A 184 -19.67 21.22 1.44
CA VAL A 184 -18.60 20.42 2.05
C VAL A 184 -19.17 19.53 3.15
N ILE A 185 -19.15 18.22 2.94
CA ILE A 185 -19.64 17.21 3.89
C ILE A 185 -18.55 16.68 4.82
N ALA A 186 -17.29 16.79 4.40
CA ALA A 186 -16.11 16.45 5.19
C ALA A 186 -14.88 17.18 4.64
N GLN A 187 -13.97 17.55 5.52
CA GLN A 187 -12.64 18.00 5.16
C GLN A 187 -11.64 17.27 6.05
N LEU A 188 -10.75 16.52 5.43
CA LEU A 188 -9.85 15.60 6.09
C LEU A 188 -8.44 15.78 5.53
N ARG A 189 -7.45 15.30 6.27
CA ARG A 189 -6.06 15.27 5.81
C ARG A 189 -5.65 13.81 5.66
N THR A 190 -5.01 13.47 4.54
CA THR A 190 -4.44 12.14 4.36
C THR A 190 -3.33 11.91 5.39
N ASN A 191 -3.24 10.71 5.95
CA ASN A 191 -2.16 10.33 6.87
C ASN A 191 -0.85 10.07 6.10
N GLU A 192 0.20 9.62 6.79
CA GLU A 192 1.51 9.31 6.17
C GLU A 192 1.44 8.16 5.15
N LEU A 193 0.40 7.31 5.22
CA LEU A 193 0.11 6.25 4.26
C LEU A 193 -0.81 6.74 3.11
N ALA A 194 -1.03 8.05 3.01
CA ALA A 194 -1.95 8.68 2.07
C ALA A 194 -3.43 8.26 2.21
N ASN A 195 -3.83 7.78 3.39
CA ASN A 195 -5.20 7.33 3.63
C ASN A 195 -6.06 8.37 4.34
N VAL A 196 -7.37 8.29 4.09
CA VAL A 196 -8.43 8.93 4.86
C VAL A 196 -9.42 7.88 5.34
N TYR A 197 -9.78 7.92 6.62
CA TYR A 197 -10.69 6.96 7.23
C TYR A 197 -12.02 7.61 7.66
N PHE A 198 -13.13 6.93 7.39
CA PHE A 198 -14.48 7.30 7.81
C PHE A 198 -15.05 6.22 8.72
N THR A 199 -15.39 6.57 9.96
CA THR A 199 -15.81 5.59 10.99
C THR A 199 -17.18 4.96 10.76
N GLU A 200 -18.17 5.72 10.26
CA GLU A 200 -19.58 5.29 10.31
C GLU A 200 -20.33 5.31 8.97
N ARG A 201 -19.69 5.77 7.87
CA ARG A 201 -20.34 5.87 6.56
C ARG A 201 -19.35 5.80 5.41
N THR A 202 -19.75 5.15 4.32
CA THR A 202 -19.11 5.44 3.03
C THR A 202 -19.46 6.88 2.66
N PRO A 203 -18.51 7.69 2.15
CA PRO A 203 -18.83 9.06 1.75
C PRO A 203 -19.81 9.08 0.57
N PHE A 204 -20.00 7.96 -0.15
CA PHE A 204 -20.75 7.85 -1.40
C PHE A 204 -22.22 7.41 -1.26
N ALA A 205 -22.78 7.42 -0.05
CA ALA A 205 -24.15 6.98 0.17
C ALA A 205 -25.18 8.02 -0.33
N GLY A 206 -25.76 7.79 -1.51
CA GLY A 206 -26.99 8.45 -1.99
C GLY A 206 -26.79 9.54 -3.05
N GLU A 207 -25.64 10.22 -3.09
CA GLU A 207 -25.31 11.23 -4.10
C GLU A 207 -23.82 11.19 -4.48
N PRO A 208 -23.48 11.56 -5.74
CA PRO A 208 -22.08 11.70 -6.16
C PRO A 208 -21.30 12.65 -5.26
N VAL A 209 -20.05 12.29 -4.95
CA VAL A 209 -19.14 13.09 -4.14
C VAL A 209 -18.08 13.71 -5.03
N THR A 210 -17.95 15.03 -4.99
CA THR A 210 -16.80 15.72 -5.57
C THR A 210 -15.70 15.84 -4.54
N ILE A 211 -14.51 15.32 -4.86
CA ILE A 211 -13.31 15.42 -4.06
C ILE A 211 -12.43 16.52 -4.63
N GLU A 212 -12.05 17.46 -3.78
CA GLU A 212 -11.15 18.57 -4.12
C GLU A 212 -9.91 18.54 -3.23
N ALA A 213 -8.76 18.79 -3.84
CA ALA A 213 -7.48 18.92 -3.15
C ALA A 213 -6.64 20.02 -3.80
N GLU A 214 -5.87 20.75 -3.01
CA GLU A 214 -5.04 21.85 -3.54
C GLU A 214 -4.00 21.33 -4.55
N GLY A 215 -3.93 21.97 -5.72
CA GLY A 215 -3.00 21.59 -6.78
C GLY A 215 -3.44 20.42 -7.65
N PHE A 216 -4.67 19.92 -7.48
CA PHE A 216 -5.26 18.85 -8.27
C PHE A 216 -6.62 19.26 -8.85
N ALA A 217 -6.97 18.68 -10.00
CA ALA A 217 -8.29 18.75 -10.58
C ALA A 217 -9.31 18.04 -9.66
N ALA A 218 -10.50 18.62 -9.55
CA ALA A 218 -11.60 18.01 -8.81
C ALA A 218 -12.04 16.70 -9.49
N VAL A 219 -12.31 15.67 -8.68
CA VAL A 219 -12.78 14.36 -9.16
C VAL A 219 -14.16 14.09 -8.60
N THR A 220 -15.10 13.66 -9.44
CA THR A 220 -16.43 13.24 -8.99
C THR A 220 -16.52 11.73 -8.97
N ILE A 221 -16.85 11.18 -7.80
CA ILE A 221 -17.04 9.76 -7.53
C ILE A 221 -18.53 9.50 -7.35
N ASN A 222 -19.13 8.72 -8.25
CA ASN A 222 -20.55 8.34 -8.19
C ASN A 222 -20.78 7.10 -7.30
N GLY A 223 -19.71 6.37 -6.97
CA GLY A 223 -19.74 5.21 -6.08
C GLY A 223 -18.41 4.46 -6.09
N PRO A 224 -18.28 3.36 -5.33
CA PRO A 224 -17.03 2.59 -5.22
C PRO A 224 -16.50 2.07 -6.57
N GLN A 225 -17.37 1.90 -7.58
CA GLN A 225 -16.98 1.47 -8.92
C GLN A 225 -16.15 2.50 -9.70
N ASP A 226 -16.14 3.77 -9.28
CA ASP A 226 -15.34 4.82 -9.89
C ASP A 226 -13.96 4.97 -9.22
N LEU A 227 -13.69 4.15 -8.20
CA LEU A 227 -12.40 4.05 -7.51
C LEU A 227 -11.49 3.04 -8.23
N GLY A 228 -10.28 2.85 -7.71
CA GLY A 228 -9.36 1.80 -8.15
C GLY A 228 -10.00 0.40 -8.10
N SER A 229 -9.33 -0.58 -8.70
CA SER A 229 -9.83 -1.98 -8.73
C SER A 229 -10.00 -2.60 -7.35
N ASP A 230 -9.39 -2.01 -6.33
CA ASP A 230 -9.53 -2.34 -4.91
C ASP A 230 -10.79 -1.75 -4.25
N GLY A 231 -11.54 -0.90 -4.97
CA GLY A 231 -12.73 -0.21 -4.49
C GLY A 231 -12.45 0.87 -3.44
N ASN A 232 -11.18 1.27 -3.23
CA ASN A 232 -10.76 2.20 -2.17
C ASN A 232 -9.74 3.25 -2.63
N THR A 233 -9.12 3.10 -3.81
CA THR A 233 -8.11 4.05 -4.30
C THR A 233 -8.73 5.21 -5.10
N VAL A 234 -8.35 6.44 -4.77
CA VAL A 234 -8.67 7.67 -5.49
C VAL A 234 -7.41 8.17 -6.21
N THR A 235 -7.48 8.26 -7.54
CA THR A 235 -6.41 8.84 -8.36
C THR A 235 -6.69 10.33 -8.64
N LEU A 236 -5.77 11.20 -8.26
CA LEU A 236 -5.86 12.64 -8.49
C LEU A 236 -4.99 13.07 -9.68
N HIS A 237 -5.59 13.88 -10.56
CA HIS A 237 -4.91 14.49 -11.70
C HIS A 237 -4.55 15.94 -11.38
N ARG A 238 -3.40 16.43 -11.86
CA ARG A 238 -3.04 17.86 -11.77
C ARG A 238 -3.61 18.67 -12.92
#